data_AF-A0A9E0XGM7-F1
#
_entry.id   AF-A0A9E0XGM7-F1
#
_cell.length_a   1.000
_cell.length_b   1.000
_cell.length_c   1.000
_cell.angle_alpha   90.00
_cell.angle_beta   90.00
_cell.angle_gamma   90.00
#
_symmetry.space_group_name_H-M   'P 1'
#
loop_
_entity.id
_entity.type
_entity.pdbx_description
1 polymer ?
#
loop_
_entity_poly.entity_id
_entity_poly.type
_entity_poly.pdbx_seq_one_letter_code
_entity_poly.pdbx_strand_id
1 'polypeptide(L)'
;MHPMRAISAVAVCIAAACYSTKLLGTLRLNEVMSADEQQKTGVANLSDAQKKELESWINNRFVLKTTSAAQSIYLQQNIQGGTQLMFSDGSLYEIAPTDRAKATFWLTPIAVTMEPSGDPNYPSKITNTLTNVSVNGKMIKAPQSSMTPQQ
;
A
#
# COMPACT_ATOMS: atom_id res chain seq x y z
N MET A 1 -64.47 30.58 14.61
CA MET A 1 -63.09 31.08 14.45
C MET A 1 -62.18 30.27 15.36
N HIS A 2 -61.52 29.26 14.81
CA HIS A 2 -60.41 28.53 15.44
C HIS A 2 -59.40 28.18 14.33
N PRO A 3 -58.09 28.36 14.58
CA PRO A 3 -57.09 28.35 13.52
C PRO A 3 -56.64 26.95 13.11
N MET A 4 -56.44 26.81 11.79
CA MET A 4 -55.67 25.78 11.11
C MET A 4 -54.32 25.56 11.79
N ARG A 5 -54.01 24.30 12.11
CA ARG A 5 -52.63 23.86 12.40
C ARG A 5 -52.07 23.20 11.14
N ALA A 6 -51.18 23.93 10.48
CA ALA A 6 -50.33 23.45 9.40
C ALA A 6 -49.37 22.38 9.95
N ILE A 7 -49.34 21.22 9.29
CA ILE A 7 -48.37 20.16 9.57
C ILE A 7 -47.11 20.48 8.76
N SER A 8 -46.04 20.81 9.47
CA SER A 8 -44.71 21.11 8.92
C SER A 8 -44.17 19.95 8.10
N ALA A 9 -43.86 20.23 6.83
CA ALA A 9 -43.02 19.38 6.00
C ALA A 9 -41.57 19.44 6.51
N VAL A 10 -41.06 18.32 7.03
CA VAL A 10 -39.65 18.17 7.38
C VAL A 10 -38.89 17.80 6.11
N ALA A 11 -38.28 18.79 5.48
CA ALA A 11 -37.32 18.58 4.40
C ALA A 11 -36.01 18.08 5.00
N VAL A 12 -35.72 16.79 4.85
CA VAL A 12 -34.41 16.20 5.20
C VAL A 12 -33.47 16.45 4.02
N CYS A 13 -32.73 17.56 4.08
CA CYS A 13 -31.60 17.79 3.20
C CYS A 13 -30.46 16.83 3.58
N ILE A 14 -30.31 15.74 2.84
CA ILE A 14 -29.12 14.88 2.91
C ILE A 14 -27.98 15.69 2.29
N ALA A 15 -27.23 16.38 3.14
CA ALA A 15 -25.98 17.01 2.76
C ALA A 15 -25.01 15.90 2.33
N ALA A 16 -24.60 15.95 1.07
CA ALA A 16 -23.59 15.08 0.50
C ALA A 16 -22.33 15.15 1.37
N ALA A 17 -22.00 14.03 2.03
CA ALA A 17 -20.70 13.83 2.63
C ALA A 17 -19.67 13.74 1.50
N CYS A 18 -19.14 14.89 1.10
CA CYS A 18 -17.94 14.96 0.28
C CYS A 18 -16.81 14.32 1.10
N TYR A 19 -16.48 13.07 0.79
CA TYR A 19 -15.30 12.40 1.29
C TYR A 19 -14.06 13.17 0.82
N SER A 20 -13.57 14.07 1.67
CA SER A 20 -12.25 14.69 1.52
C SER A 20 -11.17 13.68 1.89
N THR A 21 -10.83 12.79 0.96
CA THR A 21 -9.61 11.98 1.06
C THR A 21 -8.60 12.46 0.03
N LYS A 22 -7.78 13.46 0.39
CA LYS A 22 -6.36 13.61 -0.02
C LYS A 22 -5.67 14.60 0.93
N LEU A 23 -5.13 14.09 2.04
CA LEU A 23 -4.16 14.82 2.85
C LEU A 23 -2.79 14.17 2.67
N LEU A 24 -2.33 14.15 1.42
CA LEU A 24 -0.91 14.10 1.10
C LEU A 24 -0.48 15.57 1.03
N GLY A 25 0.51 15.97 1.82
CA GLY A 25 1.01 17.35 1.81
C GLY A 25 1.30 17.80 0.38
N THR A 26 0.71 18.91 -0.03
CA THR A 26 0.91 19.49 -1.36
C THR A 26 2.38 19.82 -1.53
N LEU A 27 3.09 19.10 -2.41
CA LEU A 27 4.50 19.36 -2.72
C LEU A 27 4.63 20.78 -3.28
N ARG A 28 5.51 21.56 -2.66
CA ARG A 28 5.95 22.88 -3.12
C ARG A 28 7.38 22.80 -3.61
N LEU A 29 7.66 23.32 -4.80
CA LEU A 29 9.00 23.23 -5.40
C LEU A 29 10.05 23.97 -4.56
N ASN A 30 9.66 25.05 -3.86
CA ASN A 30 10.54 25.78 -2.95
C ASN A 30 10.90 25.02 -1.66
N GLU A 31 10.11 24.03 -1.29
CA GLU A 31 10.35 23.23 -0.07
C GLU A 31 11.22 22.00 -0.36
N VAL A 32 11.25 21.55 -1.62
CA VAL A 32 11.93 20.30 -2.02
C VAL A 32 13.12 20.52 -2.95
N MET A 33 13.32 21.74 -3.45
CA MET A 33 14.46 22.10 -4.29
C MET A 33 15.15 23.37 -3.78
N SER A 34 16.47 23.31 -3.67
CA SER A 34 17.30 24.49 -3.40
C SER A 34 17.29 25.49 -4.57
N ALA A 35 17.68 26.74 -4.32
CA ALA A 35 17.75 27.77 -5.36
C ALA A 35 18.69 27.38 -6.51
N ASP A 36 19.83 26.77 -6.20
CA ASP A 36 20.79 26.29 -7.20
C ASP A 36 20.21 25.18 -8.08
N GLU A 37 19.45 24.25 -7.49
CA GLU A 37 18.76 23.21 -8.23
C GLU A 37 17.66 23.78 -9.11
N GLN A 38 16.88 24.75 -8.59
CA GLN A 38 15.85 25.43 -9.37
C GLN A 38 16.46 26.21 -10.55
N GLN A 39 17.65 26.79 -10.39
CA GLN A 39 18.37 27.42 -11.48
C GLN A 39 18.81 26.40 -12.53
N LYS A 40 19.36 25.26 -12.10
CA LYS A 40 19.84 24.19 -12.99
C LYS A 40 18.73 23.49 -13.76
N THR A 41 17.55 23.32 -13.15
CA THR A 41 16.39 22.69 -13.80
C THR A 41 15.53 23.67 -14.60
N GLY A 42 15.84 24.97 -14.57
CA GLY A 42 15.07 26.01 -15.22
C GLY A 42 13.77 26.39 -14.51
N VAL A 43 13.48 25.80 -13.34
CA VAL A 43 12.32 26.15 -12.49
C VAL A 43 12.39 27.61 -12.03
N ALA A 44 13.60 28.13 -11.83
CA ALA A 44 13.81 29.53 -11.45
C ALA A 44 13.34 30.54 -12.52
N ASN A 45 13.20 30.11 -13.78
CA ASN A 45 12.74 30.97 -14.87
C ASN A 45 11.20 30.97 -15.02
N LEU A 46 10.49 30.21 -14.19
CA LEU A 46 9.03 30.14 -14.22
C LEU A 46 8.43 31.31 -13.44
N SER A 47 7.34 31.88 -13.97
CA SER A 47 6.48 32.77 -13.20
C SER A 47 5.78 32.02 -12.07
N ASP A 48 5.31 32.74 -11.05
CA ASP A 48 4.58 32.14 -9.92
C ASP A 48 3.34 31.33 -10.36
N ALA A 49 2.65 31.80 -11.41
CA ALA A 49 1.50 31.10 -11.98
C ALA A 49 1.90 29.76 -12.62
N GLN A 50 2.94 29.76 -13.46
CA GLN A 50 3.46 28.56 -14.11
C GLN A 50 4.02 27.57 -13.08
N LYS A 51 4.68 28.09 -12.04
CA LYS A 51 5.20 27.27 -10.94
C LYS A 51 4.08 26.56 -10.20
N LYS A 52 2.98 27.27 -9.91
CA LYS A 52 1.79 26.68 -9.27
C LYS A 52 1.11 25.64 -10.14
N GLU A 53 1.03 25.85 -11.45
CA GLU A 53 0.50 24.85 -12.38
C GLU A 53 1.37 23.60 -12.43
N LEU A 54 2.69 23.77 -12.45
CA LEU A 54 3.64 22.66 -12.39
C LEU A 54 3.51 21.87 -11.07
N GLU A 55 3.45 22.56 -9.94
CA GLU A 55 3.19 21.94 -8.63
C GLU A 55 1.88 21.15 -8.63
N SER A 56 0.81 21.73 -9.18
CA SER A 56 -0.48 21.06 -9.31
C SER A 56 -0.39 19.82 -10.18
N TRP A 57 0.30 19.91 -11.33
CA TRP A 57 0.51 18.77 -12.22
C TRP A 57 1.30 17.65 -11.53
N ILE A 58 2.39 17.97 -10.84
CA ILE A 58 3.20 17.00 -10.09
C ILE A 58 2.37 16.33 -9.01
N ASN A 59 1.67 17.10 -8.18
CA ASN A 59 0.85 16.55 -7.09
C ASN A 59 -0.31 15.67 -7.60
N ASN A 60 -0.83 15.95 -8.80
CA ASN A 60 -1.92 15.18 -9.39
C ASN A 60 -1.46 13.93 -10.14
N ARG A 61 -0.26 13.95 -10.75
CA ARG A 61 0.24 12.87 -11.61
C ARG A 61 1.29 12.00 -10.96
N PHE A 62 2.11 12.59 -10.09
CA PHE A 62 3.18 11.90 -9.41
C PHE A 62 2.70 11.43 -8.05
N VAL A 63 2.12 10.23 -8.03
CA VAL A 63 2.12 9.45 -6.80
C VAL A 63 3.57 9.00 -6.63
N LEU A 64 4.28 9.60 -5.67
CA LEU A 64 5.51 8.99 -5.17
C LEU A 64 5.15 7.53 -4.91
N LYS A 65 5.70 6.63 -5.72
CA LYS A 65 5.92 5.26 -5.29
C LYS A 65 6.89 5.42 -4.13
N THR A 66 6.35 5.78 -2.96
CA THR A 66 7.00 5.47 -1.72
C THR A 66 7.23 3.98 -1.89
N THR A 67 8.47 3.61 -2.15
CA THR A 67 8.98 2.34 -1.68
C THR A 67 8.79 2.48 -0.18
N SER A 68 7.55 2.23 0.29
CA SER A 68 7.27 1.93 1.68
C SER A 68 8.40 0.99 2.01
N ALA A 69 9.35 1.43 2.85
CA ALA A 69 10.52 0.64 3.17
C ALA A 69 9.96 -0.74 3.49
N ALA A 70 10.13 -1.68 2.56
CA ALA A 70 9.31 -2.88 2.56
C ALA A 70 9.64 -3.51 3.89
N GLN A 71 8.67 -3.51 4.81
CA GLN A 71 8.88 -4.16 6.10
C GLN A 71 9.40 -5.54 5.74
N SER A 72 10.64 -5.82 6.12
CA SER A 72 11.33 -7.00 5.62
C SER A 72 10.55 -8.22 6.10
N ILE A 73 9.78 -8.81 5.19
CA ILE A 73 8.96 -9.98 5.49
C ILE A 73 9.93 -11.16 5.58
N TYR A 74 9.88 -11.86 6.70
CA TYR A 74 10.61 -13.11 6.88
C TYR A 74 9.64 -14.25 7.16
N LEU A 75 10.03 -15.45 6.72
CA LEU A 75 9.34 -16.67 7.07
C LEU A 75 9.50 -16.90 8.56
N GLN A 76 8.38 -16.86 9.28
CA GLN A 76 8.34 -17.10 10.72
C GLN A 76 8.18 -18.59 11.04
N GLN A 77 7.30 -19.29 10.30
CA GLN A 77 7.09 -20.72 10.49
C GLN A 77 6.86 -21.44 9.15
N ASN A 78 7.47 -22.63 9.05
CA ASN A 78 7.22 -23.60 7.99
C ASN A 78 6.32 -24.71 8.54
N ILE A 79 5.07 -24.76 8.10
CA ILE A 79 4.02 -25.60 8.67
C ILE A 79 3.77 -26.80 7.75
N GLN A 80 3.60 -27.98 8.36
CA GLN A 80 3.33 -29.24 7.65
C GLN A 80 4.34 -29.51 6.51
N GLY A 81 5.63 -29.28 6.79
CA GLY A 81 6.72 -29.63 5.87
C GLY A 81 6.67 -28.90 4.53
N GLY A 82 6.29 -27.62 4.51
CA GLY A 82 6.26 -26.79 3.30
C GLY A 82 4.88 -26.68 2.65
N THR A 83 3.83 -27.21 3.28
CA THR A 83 2.45 -27.05 2.79
C THR A 83 1.92 -25.64 3.06
N GLN A 84 2.28 -25.06 4.21
CA GLN A 84 1.87 -23.71 4.60
C GLN A 84 3.05 -22.93 5.15
N LEU A 85 3.12 -21.64 4.83
CA LEU A 85 4.16 -20.72 5.28
C LEU A 85 3.52 -19.53 6.02
N MET A 86 3.94 -19.30 7.26
CA MET A 86 3.52 -18.13 8.06
C MET A 86 4.64 -17.11 8.11
N PHE A 87 4.31 -15.85 7.84
CA PHE A 87 5.28 -14.76 7.79
C PHE A 87 5.20 -13.86 9.01
N SER A 88 6.23 -13.03 9.17
CA SER A 88 6.41 -12.10 10.30
C SER A 88 5.31 -11.07 10.49
N ASP A 89 4.54 -10.79 9.43
CA ASP A 89 3.36 -9.92 9.45
C ASP A 89 2.06 -10.66 9.87
N GLY A 90 2.18 -11.95 10.23
CA GLY A 90 1.08 -12.82 10.62
C GLY A 90 0.25 -13.35 9.44
N SER A 91 0.65 -13.05 8.21
CA SER A 91 0.03 -13.62 7.01
C SER A 91 0.37 -15.10 6.87
N LEU A 92 -0.56 -15.86 6.28
CA LEU A 92 -0.42 -17.29 6.07
C LEU A 92 -0.71 -17.62 4.62
N TYR A 93 0.16 -18.42 4.03
CA TYR A 93 0.06 -18.85 2.63
C TYR A 93 0.04 -20.37 2.52
N GLU A 94 -0.83 -20.89 1.67
CA GLU A 94 -0.81 -22.27 1.19
C GLU A 94 0.09 -22.37 -0.04
N ILE A 95 1.01 -23.34 -0.05
CA ILE A 95 1.97 -23.55 -1.14
C ILE A 95 1.40 -24.51 -2.18
N ALA A 96 1.62 -24.16 -3.45
CA ALA A 96 1.24 -24.97 -4.59
C ALA A 96 1.80 -26.40 -4.44
N PRO A 97 1.00 -27.46 -4.68
CA PRO A 97 1.43 -28.84 -4.51
C PRO A 97 2.75 -29.18 -5.22
N THR A 98 2.98 -28.59 -6.40
CA THR A 98 4.19 -28.77 -7.22
C THR A 98 5.46 -28.15 -6.59
N ASP A 99 5.30 -27.21 -5.67
CA ASP A 99 6.40 -26.49 -5.04
C ASP A 99 6.65 -26.90 -3.59
N ARG A 100 5.80 -27.74 -2.99
CA ARG A 100 5.91 -28.17 -1.59
C ARG A 100 7.28 -28.76 -1.26
N ALA A 101 7.81 -29.62 -2.13
CA ALA A 101 9.13 -30.23 -1.95
C ALA A 101 10.27 -29.19 -1.87
N LYS A 102 10.14 -28.05 -2.57
CA LYS A 102 11.10 -26.94 -2.49
C LYS A 102 10.99 -26.22 -1.14
N ALA A 103 9.74 -26.01 -0.68
CA ALA A 103 9.46 -25.34 0.59
C ALA A 103 9.83 -26.19 1.82
N THR A 104 9.81 -27.53 1.73
CA THR A 104 10.13 -28.43 2.85
C THR A 104 11.50 -28.13 3.48
N PHE A 105 12.49 -27.73 2.69
CA PHE A 105 13.85 -27.47 3.14
C PHE A 105 14.09 -26.02 3.61
N TRP A 106 13.04 -25.19 3.64
CA TRP A 106 13.17 -23.81 4.08
C TRP A 106 13.22 -23.77 5.61
N LEU A 107 14.42 -23.50 6.13
CA LEU A 107 14.68 -23.28 7.55
C LEU A 107 14.20 -21.88 7.95
N THR A 108 13.71 -21.74 9.18
CA THR A 108 13.23 -20.46 9.71
C THR A 108 14.18 -19.91 10.78
N PRO A 109 14.32 -18.58 10.93
CA PRO A 109 13.74 -17.53 10.08
C PRO A 109 14.56 -17.29 8.80
N ILE A 110 13.90 -16.98 7.68
CA ILE A 110 14.56 -16.56 6.42
C ILE A 110 13.87 -15.34 5.82
N ALA A 111 14.64 -14.40 5.29
CA ALA A 111 14.08 -13.29 4.53
C ALA A 111 13.49 -13.79 3.21
N VAL A 112 12.35 -13.21 2.83
CA VAL A 112 11.65 -13.53 1.58
C VAL A 112 11.26 -12.27 0.83
N THR A 113 11.12 -12.41 -0.50
CA THR A 113 10.41 -11.43 -1.33
C THR A 113 9.12 -12.04 -1.86
N MET A 114 8.11 -11.19 -2.06
CA MET A 114 6.81 -11.60 -2.60
C MET A 114 6.48 -10.79 -3.84
N GLU A 115 6.16 -11.48 -4.92
CA GLU A 115 5.82 -10.91 -6.23
C GLU A 115 4.57 -11.61 -6.80
N PRO A 116 3.89 -11.06 -7.80
CA PRO A 116 2.84 -11.79 -8.53
C PRO A 116 3.43 -12.98 -9.32
N SER A 117 2.80 -14.16 -9.26
CA SER A 117 3.28 -15.39 -9.91
C SER A 117 2.77 -15.62 -11.34
N GLY A 118 1.72 -14.92 -11.75
CA GLY A 118 1.00 -15.17 -13.02
C GLY A 118 0.06 -16.38 -13.00
N ASP A 119 0.08 -17.21 -11.94
CA ASP A 119 -0.85 -18.32 -11.76
C ASP A 119 -2.13 -17.85 -11.05
N PRO A 120 -3.33 -18.00 -11.63
CA PRO A 120 -4.57 -17.56 -11.00
C PRO A 120 -4.94 -18.34 -9.73
N ASN A 121 -4.49 -19.60 -9.59
CA ASN A 121 -4.78 -20.43 -8.42
C ASN A 121 -3.82 -20.15 -7.26
N TYR A 122 -2.60 -19.72 -7.57
CA TYR A 122 -1.53 -19.40 -6.60
C TYR A 122 -0.88 -18.07 -6.96
N PRO A 123 -1.56 -16.93 -6.74
CA PRO A 123 -1.22 -15.63 -7.34
C PRO A 123 0.07 -14.99 -6.82
N SER A 124 0.66 -15.53 -5.76
CA SER A 124 1.88 -14.98 -5.14
C SER A 124 3.05 -15.91 -5.38
N LYS A 125 4.19 -15.35 -5.76
CA LYS A 125 5.50 -15.99 -5.86
C LYS A 125 6.33 -15.54 -4.67
N ILE A 126 6.67 -16.47 -3.81
CA ILE A 126 7.47 -16.24 -2.60
C ILE A 126 8.89 -16.73 -2.91
N THR A 127 9.89 -15.89 -2.73
CA THR A 127 11.29 -16.22 -3.02
C THR A 127 12.15 -16.14 -1.78
N ASN A 128 12.85 -17.22 -1.46
CA ASN A 128 13.86 -17.24 -0.41
C ASN A 128 15.09 -16.43 -0.88
N THR A 129 15.44 -15.36 -0.18
CA THR A 129 16.51 -14.46 -0.62
C THR A 129 17.92 -15.04 -0.43
N LEU A 130 18.07 -16.10 0.38
CA LEU A 130 19.35 -16.77 0.59
C LEU A 130 19.66 -17.74 -0.57
N THR A 131 18.65 -18.48 -1.04
CA THR A 131 18.83 -19.55 -2.04
C THR A 131 18.33 -19.17 -3.42
N ASN A 132 17.60 -18.07 -3.55
CA ASN A 132 16.85 -17.65 -4.75
C ASN A 132 15.83 -18.69 -5.25
N VAL A 133 15.48 -19.67 -4.42
CA VAL A 133 14.41 -20.62 -4.73
C VAL A 133 13.07 -19.94 -4.52
N SER A 134 12.18 -20.08 -5.50
CA SER A 134 10.81 -19.55 -5.43
C SER A 134 9.77 -20.67 -5.36
N VAL A 135 8.67 -20.37 -4.66
CA VAL A 135 7.47 -21.20 -4.59
C VAL A 135 6.23 -20.34 -4.85
N ASN A 136 5.25 -20.91 -5.53
CA ASN A 136 3.96 -20.28 -5.71
C ASN A 136 3.05 -20.57 -4.49
N GLY A 137 2.31 -19.55 -4.08
CA GLY A 137 1.47 -19.60 -2.90
C GLY A 137 0.18 -18.80 -3.07
N LYS A 138 -0.81 -19.18 -2.30
CA LYS A 138 -2.10 -18.51 -2.18
C LYS A 138 -2.28 -18.06 -0.74
N MET A 139 -2.58 -16.79 -0.55
CA MET A 139 -2.86 -16.25 0.78
C MET A 139 -4.15 -16.89 1.33
N ILE A 140 -4.06 -17.43 2.54
CA ILE A 140 -5.19 -18.01 3.28
C ILE A 140 -5.52 -17.20 4.54
N LYS A 141 -4.58 -16.40 5.05
CA LYS A 141 -4.81 -15.41 6.11
C LYS A 141 -4.08 -14.12 5.77
N ALA A 142 -4.78 -13.00 5.86
CA ALA A 142 -4.21 -11.67 5.66
C ALA A 142 -3.24 -11.29 6.80
N PRO A 143 -2.28 -10.38 6.53
CA PRO A 143 -1.43 -9.81 7.57
C PRO A 143 -2.27 -9.22 8.71
N GLN A 144 -1.83 -9.39 9.94
CA GLN A 144 -2.46 -8.67 11.05
C GLN A 144 -1.91 -7.25 11.03
N SER A 145 -2.73 -6.30 10.56
CA SER A 145 -2.42 -4.88 10.73
C SER A 145 -2.14 -4.65 12.21
N SER A 146 -0.93 -4.19 12.53
CA SER A 146 -0.57 -3.79 13.88
C SER A 146 -1.60 -2.79 14.36
N MET A 147 -2.54 -3.23 15.20
CA MET A 147 -3.43 -2.36 15.94
C MET A 147 -2.52 -1.38 16.69
N THR A 148 -2.66 -0.11 16.36
CA THR A 148 -2.11 1.01 17.12
C THR A 148 -2.37 0.75 18.61
N PRO A 149 -1.38 0.89 19.50
CA PRO A 149 -1.67 0.92 20.93
C PRO A 149 -2.58 2.13 21.14
N GLN A 150 -3.87 1.90 21.42
CA GLN A 150 -4.68 2.92 22.05
C GLN A 150 -4.10 3.08 23.45
N GLN A 151 -3.35 4.17 23.62
CA GLN A 151 -2.96 4.69 24.93
C GLN A 151 -4.21 5.17 25.69
#